data_AF-A0A317Z8W2-F1
#
_entry.id   AF-A0A317Z8W2-F1
#
_cell.length_a   1.000
_cell.length_b   1.000
_cell.length_c   1.000
_cell.angle_alpha   90.00
_cell.angle_beta   90.00
_cell.angle_gamma   90.00
#
_symmetry.space_group_name_H-M   'P 1'
#
loop_
_entity.id
_entity.type
_entity.pdbx_description
1 polymer ?
#
loop_
_entity_poly.entity_id
_entity_poly.type
_entity_poly.pdbx_seq_one_letter_code
_entity_poly.pdbx_strand_id
1 'polypeptide(L)'
;DPDPSDLYKSTALWNESRYNNPKADKLLEEAVDSKIVGDDNDKRRKKYIEWQKLMTDDLPVIPITEFINTTAVSNKVKNYEVSLKGANPMYQWSVEEKK
;
A
#
# COMPACT_ATOMS: atom_id res chain seq x y z
N ASP A 1 0.04 3.01 8.33
CA ASP A 1 -0.42 2.04 7.33
C ASP A 1 -1.12 2.79 6.20
N PRO A 2 -0.78 2.56 4.93
CA PRO A 2 -1.59 3.03 3.80
C PRO A 2 -3.03 2.57 3.94
N ASP A 3 -3.97 3.36 3.44
CA ASP A 3 -5.38 3.02 3.50
C ASP A 3 -5.73 1.95 2.45
N PRO A 4 -6.33 0.82 2.82
CA PRO A 4 -6.63 -0.26 1.88
C PRO A 4 -8.08 -0.20 1.35
N SER A 5 -8.82 0.89 1.59
CA SER A 5 -10.24 1.03 1.24
C SER A 5 -10.54 0.78 -0.23
N ASP A 6 -9.68 1.25 -1.13
CA ASP A 6 -9.87 1.13 -2.59
C ASP A 6 -9.82 -0.33 -3.08
N LEU A 7 -9.34 -1.26 -2.27
CA LEU A 7 -9.28 -2.68 -2.57
C LEU A 7 -10.31 -3.52 -1.80
N TYR A 8 -10.75 -3.07 -0.62
CA TYR A 8 -11.49 -3.95 0.30
C TYR A 8 -12.79 -3.38 0.87
N LYS A 9 -13.15 -2.11 0.60
CA LYS A 9 -14.52 -1.66 0.91
C LYS A 9 -15.53 -2.45 0.09
N SER A 10 -16.70 -2.71 0.66
CA SER A 10 -17.78 -3.43 -0.04
C SER A 10 -18.21 -2.75 -1.36
N THR A 11 -18.04 -1.43 -1.45
CA THR A 11 -18.34 -0.60 -2.63
C THR A 11 -17.14 -0.29 -3.51
N ALA A 12 -15.94 -0.77 -3.15
CA ALA A 12 -14.74 -0.50 -3.92
C ALA A 12 -14.78 -1.23 -5.27
N LEU A 13 -14.39 -0.51 -6.33
CA LEU A 13 -14.33 -1.06 -7.69
C LEU A 13 -13.42 -2.29 -7.77
N TRP A 14 -12.30 -2.27 -7.03
CA TRP A 14 -11.27 -3.31 -7.06
C TRP A 14 -11.43 -4.36 -5.94
N ASN A 15 -12.62 -4.47 -5.34
CA ASN A 15 -12.94 -5.56 -4.42
C ASN A 15 -13.24 -6.86 -5.19
N GLU A 16 -12.18 -7.50 -5.67
CA GLU A 16 -12.25 -8.74 -6.46
C GLU A 16 -12.86 -9.92 -5.68
N SER A 17 -12.67 -9.94 -4.36
CA SER A 17 -13.26 -10.96 -3.48
C SER A 17 -14.77 -10.81 -3.30
N ARG A 18 -15.32 -9.63 -3.65
CA ARG A 18 -16.72 -9.21 -3.37
C ARG A 18 -17.09 -9.30 -1.90
N TYR A 19 -16.10 -9.23 -1.01
CA TYR A 19 -16.31 -9.30 0.42
C TYR A 19 -17.16 -8.12 0.88
N ASN A 20 -18.25 -8.41 1.59
CA ASN A 20 -19.22 -7.43 2.03
C ASN A 20 -19.51 -7.63 3.52
N ASN A 21 -18.80 -6.89 4.35
CA ASN A 21 -18.98 -6.91 5.80
C ASN A 21 -19.04 -5.46 6.33
N PRO A 22 -20.21 -4.99 6.79
CA PRO A 22 -20.37 -3.63 7.30
C PRO A 22 -19.44 -3.26 8.46
N LYS A 23 -18.99 -4.25 9.25
CA LYS A 23 -18.02 -4.02 10.32
C LYS A 23 -16.63 -3.72 9.76
N ALA A 24 -16.23 -4.43 8.70
CA ALA A 24 -14.97 -4.18 8.02
C ALA A 24 -14.95 -2.78 7.40
N ASP A 25 -16.01 -2.41 6.68
CA ASP A 25 -16.15 -1.08 6.08
C ASP A 25 -16.07 0.03 7.12
N LYS A 26 -16.78 -0.14 8.25
CA LYS A 26 -16.76 0.82 9.34
C LYS A 26 -15.36 1.02 9.92
N LEU A 27 -14.59 -0.05 10.10
CA LEU A 27 -13.21 0.06 10.62
C LEU A 27 -12.30 0.83 9.65
N LEU A 28 -12.47 0.63 8.34
CA LEU A 28 -11.75 1.39 7.31
C LEU A 28 -12.16 2.87 7.30
N GLU A 29 -13.44 3.17 7.45
CA GLU A 29 -13.94 4.55 7.57
C GLU A 29 -13.39 5.26 8.82
N GLU A 30 -13.43 4.59 9.98
CA GLU A 30 -12.93 5.15 11.23
C GLU A 30 -11.41 5.36 11.19
N ALA A 31 -10.66 4.55 10.47
CA ALA A 31 -9.20 4.66 10.33
C ALA A 31 -8.75 5.92 9.58
N VAL A 32 -9.63 6.51 8.76
CA VAL A 32 -9.36 7.75 8.01
C VAL A 32 -10.17 8.95 8.50
N ASP A 33 -11.11 8.76 9.42
CA ASP A 33 -11.90 9.85 9.98
C ASP A 33 -11.07 10.69 10.97
N SER A 34 -10.77 11.93 10.54
CA SER A 34 -10.09 12.95 11.34
C SER A 34 -10.72 13.21 12.73
N LYS A 35 -12.03 12.98 12.91
CA LYS A 35 -12.70 13.16 14.21
C LYS A 35 -12.40 12.04 15.18
N ILE A 36 -12.01 10.86 14.68
CA ILE A 36 -11.78 9.65 15.46
C ILE A 36 -10.29 9.47 15.71
N VAL A 37 -9.49 9.50 14.64
CA VAL A 37 -8.04 9.26 14.73
C VAL A 37 -7.22 10.54 14.80
N GLY A 38 -7.73 11.67 14.30
CA GLY A 38 -6.94 12.91 14.17
C GLY A 38 -5.66 12.67 13.38
N ASP A 39 -4.55 13.25 13.85
CA ASP A 39 -3.20 13.01 13.33
C ASP A 39 -2.43 11.91 14.10
N ASP A 40 -3.13 11.14 14.95
CA ASP A 40 -2.54 10.11 15.81
C ASP A 40 -2.34 8.80 15.04
N ASN A 41 -1.09 8.55 14.65
CA ASN A 41 -0.70 7.34 13.94
C ASN A 41 -0.98 6.05 14.71
N ASP A 42 -0.94 6.07 16.04
CA ASP A 42 -1.18 4.88 16.86
C ASP A 42 -2.68 4.55 16.92
N LYS A 43 -3.55 5.56 16.98
CA LYS A 43 -5.01 5.34 16.86
C LYS A 43 -5.38 4.76 15.51
N ARG A 44 -4.83 5.32 14.42
CA ARG A 44 -5.02 4.79 13.07
C ARG A 44 -4.51 3.35 12.94
N ARG A 45 -3.31 3.07 13.46
CA ARG A 45 -2.74 1.71 13.49
C ARG A 45 -3.64 0.72 14.22
N LYS A 46 -4.21 1.09 15.36
CA LYS A 46 -5.13 0.21 16.12
C LYS A 46 -6.37 -0.17 15.30
N LYS A 47 -6.97 0.78 14.57
CA LYS A 47 -8.11 0.51 13.68
C LYS A 47 -7.77 -0.46 12.56
N TYR A 48 -6.61 -0.31 11.92
CA TYR A 48 -6.17 -1.27 10.91
C TYR A 48 -5.86 -2.65 11.47
N ILE A 49 -5.30 -2.76 12.68
CA ILE A 49 -5.10 -4.06 13.33
C ILE A 49 -6.44 -4.75 13.63
N GLU A 50 -7.46 -3.99 14.09
CA GLU A 50 -8.81 -4.51 14.29
C GLU A 50 -9.41 -5.02 12.97
N TRP A 51 -9.24 -4.26 11.89
CA TRP A 51 -9.68 -4.66 10.55
C TRP A 51 -8.94 -5.90 10.03
N GLN A 52 -7.60 -5.95 10.18
CA GLN A 52 -6.77 -7.08 9.76
C GLN A 52 -7.14 -8.38 10.49
N LYS A 53 -7.48 -8.30 11.79
CA LYS A 53 -8.00 -9.45 12.54
C LYS A 53 -9.28 -9.98 11.91
N LEU A 54 -10.24 -9.10 11.61
CA LEU A 54 -11.49 -9.49 10.96
C LEU A 54 -11.24 -10.12 9.58
N MET A 55 -10.35 -9.54 8.77
CA MET A 55 -9.96 -10.11 7.48
C MET A 55 -9.26 -11.48 7.63
N THR A 56 -8.53 -11.68 8.72
CA THR A 56 -7.87 -12.96 9.01
C THR A 56 -8.88 -14.03 9.46
N ASP A 57 -9.89 -13.64 10.24
CA ASP A 57 -10.93 -14.55 10.72
C ASP A 57 -11.89 -14.96 9.58
N ASP A 58 -12.28 -14.00 8.72
CA ASP A 58 -13.25 -14.22 7.65
C ASP A 58 -12.59 -14.73 6.34
N LEU A 59 -11.26 -14.61 6.22
CA LEU A 59 -10.43 -15.07 5.09
C LEU A 59 -10.97 -14.71 3.68
N PRO A 60 -11.42 -13.48 3.39
CA PRO A 60 -11.87 -13.10 2.05
C PRO A 60 -10.71 -13.07 1.03
N VAL A 61 -9.49 -12.83 1.52
CA VAL A 61 -8.24 -12.89 0.77
C VAL A 61 -7.15 -13.45 1.68
N ILE A 62 -6.15 -14.11 1.10
CA ILE A 62 -4.99 -14.65 1.83
C ILE A 62 -3.73 -14.01 1.25
N PRO A 63 -3.02 -13.17 2.02
CA PRO A 63 -1.71 -12.67 1.62
C PRO A 63 -0.74 -13.84 1.43
N ILE A 64 -0.05 -13.90 0.29
CA ILE A 64 0.84 -15.03 -0.06
C ILE A 64 2.30 -14.67 0.20
N THR A 65 2.75 -13.51 -0.29
CA THR A 65 4.17 -13.13 -0.26
C THR A 65 4.35 -11.62 -0.25
N GLU A 66 5.47 -11.19 0.30
CA GLU A 66 6.05 -9.86 0.07
C GLU A 66 7.15 -9.98 -0.99
N PHE A 67 7.31 -8.97 -1.85
CA PHE A 67 8.28 -9.01 -2.94
C PHE A 67 9.48 -8.10 -2.65
N ILE A 68 10.69 -8.63 -2.87
CA ILE A 68 11.91 -7.83 -2.94
C ILE A 68 12.16 -7.50 -4.41
N ASN A 69 12.03 -6.23 -4.77
CA ASN A 69 12.31 -5.76 -6.13
C ASN A 69 13.80 -5.48 -6.28
N THR A 70 14.46 -6.24 -7.18
CA THR A 70 15.87 -6.04 -7.53
C THR A 70 15.97 -5.48 -8.95
N THR A 71 16.59 -4.33 -9.11
CA THR A 71 16.84 -3.73 -10.44
C THR A 71 18.32 -3.84 -10.80
N ALA A 72 18.64 -4.45 -11.94
CA ALA A 72 19.96 -4.42 -12.52
C ALA A 72 20.11 -3.20 -13.44
N VAL A 73 21.22 -2.46 -13.29
CA VAL A 73 21.47 -1.22 -14.02
C VAL A 73 22.86 -1.29 -14.65
N SER A 74 22.98 -0.89 -15.93
CA SER A 74 24.28 -0.78 -16.60
C SER A 74 25.20 0.20 -15.88
N ASN A 75 26.49 -0.13 -15.76
CA ASN A 75 27.51 0.76 -15.18
C ASN A 75 27.69 2.10 -15.93
N LYS A 76 27.19 2.18 -17.17
CA LYS A 76 27.17 3.41 -17.97
C LYS A 76 26.09 4.39 -17.53
N VAL A 77 25.00 3.92 -16.90
CA VAL A 77 23.92 4.77 -16.43
C VAL A 77 24.34 5.45 -15.13
N LYS A 78 24.23 6.76 -15.07
CA LYS A 78 24.49 7.56 -13.86
C LYS A 78 23.20 8.20 -13.35
N ASN A 79 23.20 8.52 -12.07
CA ASN A 79 22.09 9.17 -11.35
C ASN A 79 20.77 8.39 -11.39
N TYR A 80 20.85 7.07 -11.60
CA TYR A 80 19.70 6.18 -11.44
C TYR A 80 19.55 5.82 -9.95
N GLU A 81 18.39 6.11 -9.39
CA GLU A 81 18.03 5.80 -8.02
C GLU A 81 16.67 5.13 -7.99
N VAL A 82 16.50 4.17 -7.08
CA VAL A 82 15.21 3.52 -6.80
C VAL A 82 14.78 3.87 -5.39
N SER A 83 13.52 4.22 -5.23
CA SER A 83 12.87 4.48 -3.96
C SER A 83 11.54 3.73 -3.85
N LEU A 84 10.83 3.90 -2.73
CA LEU A 84 9.46 3.41 -2.57
C LEU A 84 8.50 3.97 -3.64
N LYS A 85 8.84 5.07 -4.31
CA LYS A 85 8.05 5.67 -5.40
C LYS A 85 8.44 5.15 -6.79
N GLY A 86 9.29 4.13 -6.86
CA GLY A 86 9.91 3.66 -8.09
C GLY A 86 11.22 4.37 -8.39
N ALA A 87 11.65 4.30 -9.66
CA ALA A 87 12.86 4.97 -10.12
C ALA A 87 12.68 6.49 -10.13
N ASN A 88 13.75 7.23 -9.86
CA ASN A 88 13.75 8.68 -10.00
C ASN A 88 13.48 9.11 -11.46
N PRO A 89 13.00 10.34 -11.71
CA PRO A 89 12.63 10.77 -13.04
C PRO A 89 13.72 10.60 -14.10
N MET A 90 13.37 10.07 -15.27
CA MET A 90 14.32 9.72 -16.34
C MET A 90 15.19 10.89 -16.82
N TYR A 91 14.69 12.13 -16.76
CA TYR A 91 15.47 13.32 -17.17
C TYR A 91 16.67 13.62 -16.25
N GLN A 92 16.74 12.98 -15.08
CA GLN A 92 17.86 13.09 -14.16
C GLN A 92 18.99 12.10 -14.48
N TRP A 93 18.70 11.09 -15.31
CA TRP A 93 19.66 10.06 -15.68
C TRP A 93 20.60 10.57 -16.76
N SER A 94 21.79 9.98 -16.82
CA SER A 94 22.72 10.22 -17.93
C SER A 94 23.45 8.93 -18.30
N VAL A 95 24.06 8.92 -19.49
CA VAL A 95 24.87 7.81 -19.97
C VAL A 95 26.30 8.30 -20.16
N GLU A 96 27.24 7.60 -19.54
CA GLU A 96 28.67 7.82 -19.75
C GLU A 96 29.10 7.15 -21.07
N GLU A 97 29.41 7.95 -22.08
CA GLU A 97 30.08 7.48 -23.30
C GLU A 97 31.57 7.24 -23.01
N LYS A 98 32.03 6.00 -23.23
CA LYS A 98 33.47 5.73 -23.25
C LYS A 98 34.03 6.28 -24.57
N LYS A 99 34.91 7.28 -24.48
CA LYS A 99 35.82 7.64 -25.58
C LYS A 99 36.77 6.49 -25.88
#